data_AF-A0A961JSY3-F1
#
_entry.id   AF-A0A961JSY3-F1
#
_cell.length_a   1.000
_cell.length_b   1.000
_cell.length_c   1.000
_cell.angle_alpha   90.00
_cell.angle_beta   90.00
_cell.angle_gamma   90.00
#
_symmetry.space_group_name_H-M   'P 1'
#
loop_
_entity.id
_entity.type
_entity.pdbx_description
1 polymer ?
#
loop_
_entity_poly.entity_id
_entity_poly.type
_entity_poly.pdbx_seq_one_letter_code
_entity_poly.pdbx_strand_id
1 'polypeptide(L)'
;MFDWLADIYLWSKSLHVIAIITWMAGLFYLPRLFVYHAEKVEIGSETDEMFKTMERLLLTAIMNPSLIVAWVFGLALVFTPGIIDWTPVWPWAKTISVILLTWFHWWLAQRRKEFASGTNTLPG
;
A
#
# COMPACT_ATOMS: atom_id res chain seq x y z
N MET A 1 -33.84 -7.59 7.72
CA MET A 1 -32.87 -8.66 7.34
C MET A 1 -31.66 -8.13 6.54
N PHE A 2 -31.46 -6.80 6.49
CA PHE A 2 -30.26 -6.13 5.97
C PHE A 2 -29.58 -5.22 7.01
N ASP A 3 -30.08 -5.20 8.25
CA ASP A 3 -29.62 -4.29 9.32
C ASP A 3 -28.16 -4.52 9.71
N TRP A 4 -27.68 -5.77 9.64
CA TRP A 4 -26.29 -6.10 9.98
C TRP A 4 -25.26 -5.44 9.04
N LEU A 5 -25.59 -5.18 7.77
CA LEU A 5 -24.71 -4.46 6.86
C LEU A 5 -24.65 -2.97 7.17
N ALA A 6 -25.74 -2.37 7.67
CA ALA A 6 -25.76 -1.00 8.16
C ALA A 6 -24.98 -0.85 9.48
N ASP A 7 -25.10 -1.84 10.38
CA ASP A 7 -24.34 -1.90 11.63
C ASP A 7 -22.84 -2.11 11.38
N ILE A 8 -22.50 -2.95 10.39
CA ILE A 8 -21.11 -3.22 9.97
C ILE A 8 -20.57 -2.16 9.00
N TYR A 9 -21.42 -1.30 8.42
CA TYR A 9 -20.97 -0.28 7.47
C TYR A 9 -19.95 0.66 8.11
N LEU A 10 -20.22 1.16 9.32
CA LEU A 10 -19.28 2.03 10.03
C LEU A 10 -17.97 1.31 10.36
N TRP A 11 -18.03 0.03 10.74
CA TRP A 11 -16.85 -0.79 10.97
C TRP A 11 -16.04 -1.04 9.70
N SER A 12 -16.69 -1.43 8.61
CA SER A 12 -16.08 -1.64 7.29
C SER A 12 -15.44 -0.37 6.76
N LYS A 13 -16.14 0.76 6.87
CA LYS A 13 -15.62 2.07 6.51
C LYS A 13 -14.41 2.46 7.35
N SER A 14 -14.47 2.24 8.67
CA SER A 14 -13.35 2.54 9.57
C SER A 14 -12.13 1.68 9.27
N LEU A 15 -12.31 0.36 9.12
CA LEU A 15 -11.23 -0.57 8.77
C LEU A 15 -10.62 -0.25 7.40
N HIS A 16 -11.45 0.08 6.40
CA HIS A 16 -10.97 0.54 5.10
C HIS A 16 -10.11 1.80 5.21
N VAL A 17 -10.57 2.81 5.96
CA VAL A 17 -9.83 4.08 6.13
C VAL A 17 -8.51 3.84 6.85
N ILE A 18 -8.50 3.06 7.94
CA ILE A 18 -7.28 2.70 8.65
C ILE A 18 -6.30 2.00 7.70
N ALA A 19 -6.78 1.00 6.96
CA ALA A 19 -5.96 0.25 6.02
C ALA A 19 -5.36 1.13 4.92
N ILE A 20 -6.15 2.04 4.33
CA ILE A 20 -5.67 3.00 3.33
C ILE A 20 -4.59 3.90 3.92
N ILE A 21 -4.78 4.45 5.13
CA ILE A 21 -3.79 5.33 5.77
C ILE A 21 -2.49 4.57 6.05
N THR A 22 -2.59 3.37 6.63
CA THR A 22 -1.42 2.51 6.90
C THR A 22 -0.67 2.17 5.61
N TRP A 23 -1.42 1.83 4.54
CA TRP A 23 -0.83 1.50 3.26
C TRP A 23 -0.14 2.71 2.62
N MET A 24 -0.79 3.87 2.63
CA MET A 24 -0.20 5.12 2.14
C MET A 24 1.06 5.50 2.91
N ALA A 25 1.07 5.38 4.24
CA ALA A 25 2.26 5.66 5.04
C ALA A 25 3.45 4.78 4.60
N GLY A 26 3.22 3.49 4.34
CA GLY A 26 4.25 2.60 3.80
C GLY A 26 4.72 3.00 2.39
N LEU A 27 3.79 3.35 1.49
CA LEU A 27 4.11 3.78 0.12
C LEU A 27 4.95 5.06 0.07
N PHE A 28 4.79 5.98 1.03
CA PHE A 28 5.61 7.19 1.10
C PHE A 28 6.94 6.97 1.82
N TYR A 29 7.01 6.02 2.76
CA TYR A 29 8.21 5.75 3.54
C TYR A 29 9.22 4.87 2.79
N LEU A 30 8.75 3.86 2.05
CA LEU A 30 9.60 2.89 1.36
C LEU A 30 10.52 3.51 0.27
N PRO A 31 10.06 4.42 -0.61
CA PRO A 31 10.94 5.08 -1.59
C PRO A 31 12.06 5.88 -0.93
N ARG A 32 11.75 6.57 0.18
CA ARG A 32 12.75 7.32 0.93
C ARG A 32 13.82 6.39 1.50
N LEU A 33 13.42 5.22 1.98
CA LEU A 33 14.35 4.20 2.46
C LEU A 33 15.27 3.71 1.33
N PHE A 34 14.73 3.49 0.13
CA PHE A 34 15.50 3.11 -1.06
C PHE A 34 16.55 4.15 -1.45
N VAL A 35 16.21 5.43 -1.42
CA VAL A 35 17.16 6.52 -1.73
C VAL A 35 18.35 6.48 -0.76
N TYR A 36 18.08 6.38 0.55
CA TYR A 36 19.17 6.28 1.54
C TYR A 36 19.99 5.00 1.39
N HIS A 37 19.34 3.89 1.07
CA HIS A 37 20.02 2.63 0.82
C HIS A 37 20.97 2.75 -0.37
N ALA A 38 20.49 3.26 -1.52
CA ALA A 38 21.30 3.42 -2.73
C ALA A 38 22.46 4.42 -2.58
N GLU A 39 22.27 5.52 -1.84
CA GLU A 39 23.27 6.59 -1.75
C GLU A 39 24.31 6.41 -0.64
N LYS A 40 23.95 5.75 0.46
CA LYS A 40 24.76 5.78 1.70
C LYS A 40 25.28 4.43 2.14
N VAL A 41 24.84 3.34 1.52
CA VAL A 41 25.13 1.99 1.99
C VAL A 41 25.94 1.23 0.95
N GLU A 42 27.03 0.62 1.38
CA GLU A 42 27.86 -0.25 0.56
C GLU A 42 27.24 -1.65 0.46
N ILE A 43 27.16 -2.19 -0.76
CA ILE A 43 26.60 -3.51 -1.04
C ILE A 43 27.41 -4.59 -0.31
N GLY A 44 26.73 -5.46 0.42
CA GLY A 44 27.35 -6.54 1.20
C GLY A 44 27.83 -6.13 2.60
N SER A 45 27.65 -4.87 3.00
CA SER A 45 27.89 -4.43 4.38
C SER A 45 26.81 -4.97 5.34
N GLU A 46 27.08 -4.97 6.65
CA GLU A 46 26.06 -5.30 7.66
C GLU A 46 24.84 -4.35 7.60
N THR A 47 25.09 -3.10 7.17
CA THR A 47 24.04 -2.09 7.01
C THR A 47 23.12 -2.44 5.83
N ASP A 48 23.66 -2.94 4.71
CA ASP A 48 22.86 -3.41 3.55
C ASP A 48 21.87 -4.51 3.96
N GLU A 49 22.32 -5.52 4.70
CA GLU A 49 21.44 -6.60 5.19
C GLU A 49 20.37 -6.10 6.18
N MET A 50 20.71 -5.10 7.01
CA MET A 50 19.73 -4.44 7.87
C MET A 50 18.66 -3.71 7.04
N PHE A 51 19.05 -2.92 6.04
CA PHE A 51 18.12 -2.20 5.17
C PHE A 51 17.23 -3.17 4.37
N LYS A 52 17.80 -4.21 3.76
CA LYS A 52 17.04 -5.28 3.07
C LYS A 52 15.99 -5.93 3.97
N THR A 53 16.31 -6.09 5.26
CA THR A 53 15.39 -6.64 6.26
C THR A 53 14.28 -5.65 6.59
N MET A 54 14.61 -4.38 6.84
CA MET A 54 13.64 -3.32 7.12
C MET A 54 12.66 -3.11 5.96
N GLU A 55 13.17 -3.04 4.72
CA GLU A 55 12.36 -2.92 3.51
C GLU A 55 11.43 -4.12 3.32
N ARG A 56 11.93 -5.33 3.58
CA ARG A 56 11.12 -6.56 3.52
C ARG A 56 9.99 -6.50 4.53
N LEU A 57 10.30 -6.22 5.79
CA LEU A 57 9.32 -6.19 6.87
C LEU A 57 8.26 -5.13 6.62
N LEU A 58 8.66 -3.93 6.18
CA LEU A 58 7.73 -2.86 5.83
C LEU A 58 6.78 -3.32 4.71
N LEU A 59 7.30 -3.92 3.64
CA LEU A 59 6.49 -4.38 2.53
C LEU A 59 5.58 -5.56 2.91
N THR A 60 6.13 -6.61 3.53
CA THR A 60 5.39 -7.86 3.77
C THR A 60 4.54 -7.85 5.02
N ALA A 61 4.96 -7.17 6.09
CA ALA A 61 4.24 -7.16 7.36
C ALA A 61 3.25 -5.99 7.48
N ILE A 62 3.51 -4.86 6.81
CA ILE A 62 2.67 -3.66 6.94
C ILE A 62 1.91 -3.39 5.64
N MET A 63 2.62 -3.23 4.51
CA MET A 63 1.99 -2.76 3.26
C MET A 63 1.12 -3.84 2.60
N ASN A 64 1.58 -5.09 2.52
CA ASN A 64 0.80 -6.17 1.89
C ASN A 64 -0.52 -6.46 2.63
N PRO A 65 -0.55 -6.62 3.97
CA PRO A 65 -1.81 -6.82 4.68
C PRO A 65 -2.73 -5.62 4.58
N SER A 66 -2.20 -4.39 4.70
CA SER A 66 -3.02 -3.18 4.58
C SER A 66 -3.60 -2.99 3.17
N LEU A 67 -2.87 -3.32 2.10
CA LEU A 67 -3.40 -3.36 0.74
C LEU A 67 -4.56 -4.35 0.62
N ILE A 68 -4.41 -5.57 1.14
CA ILE A 68 -5.47 -6.59 1.07
C ILE A 68 -6.72 -6.11 1.80
N VAL A 69 -6.57 -5.62 3.04
CA VAL A 69 -7.68 -5.10 3.85
C VAL A 69 -8.34 -3.91 3.16
N ALA A 70 -7.56 -2.98 2.60
CA ALA A 70 -8.08 -1.83 1.88
C ALA A 70 -8.93 -2.25 0.67
N TRP A 71 -8.47 -3.21 -0.13
CA TRP A 71 -9.22 -3.72 -1.28
C TRP A 71 -10.47 -4.50 -0.88
N VAL A 72 -10.39 -5.39 0.11
CA VAL A 72 -11.53 -6.19 0.57
C VAL A 72 -12.65 -5.28 1.08
N PHE A 73 -12.36 -4.36 2.00
CA PHE A 73 -13.39 -3.45 2.52
C PHE A 73 -13.78 -2.38 1.50
N GLY A 74 -12.87 -1.96 0.61
CA GLY A 74 -13.18 -1.01 -0.46
C GLY A 74 -14.20 -1.57 -1.44
N LEU A 75 -14.01 -2.81 -1.89
CA LEU A 75 -14.95 -3.52 -2.76
C LEU A 75 -16.27 -3.79 -2.03
N ALA A 76 -16.23 -4.19 -0.76
CA ALA A 76 -17.46 -4.37 0.04
C ALA A 76 -18.30 -3.09 0.11
N LEU A 77 -17.67 -1.92 0.28
CA LEU A 77 -18.36 -0.63 0.27
C LEU A 77 -18.93 -0.29 -1.11
N VAL A 78 -18.22 -0.61 -2.19
CA VAL A 78 -18.67 -0.39 -3.57
C VAL A 78 -19.90 -1.24 -3.93
N PHE A 79 -19.93 -2.49 -3.49
CA PHE A 79 -21.04 -3.40 -3.78
C PHE A 79 -22.25 -3.22 -2.85
N THR A 80 -22.15 -2.41 -1.79
CA THR A 80 -23.31 -2.11 -0.95
C THR A 80 -24.28 -1.17 -1.68
N PRO A 81 -25.52 -1.60 -1.99
CA PRO A 81 -26.46 -0.79 -2.76
C PRO A 81 -26.79 0.53 -2.07
N GLY A 82 -26.82 1.63 -2.83
CA GLY A 82 -27.23 2.95 -2.34
C GLY A 82 -26.16 3.74 -1.58
N ILE A 83 -24.95 3.21 -1.39
CA ILE A 83 -23.87 3.93 -0.70
C ILE A 83 -23.04 4.80 -1.64
N ILE A 84 -22.77 4.32 -2.86
CA ILE A 84 -21.97 5.04 -3.84
C ILE A 84 -22.87 5.47 -4.99
N ASP A 85 -23.07 6.78 -5.12
CA ASP A 85 -23.61 7.39 -6.32
C ASP A 85 -22.46 7.62 -7.31
N TRP A 86 -22.56 7.04 -8.50
CA TRP A 86 -21.56 7.13 -9.58
C TRP A 86 -21.78 8.32 -10.53
N THR A 87 -22.83 9.11 -10.31
CA THR A 87 -23.13 10.35 -11.04
C THR A 87 -22.04 11.43 -10.85
N PRO A 88 -21.58 11.73 -9.63
CA PRO A 88 -20.48 12.68 -9.44
C PRO A 88 -19.13 12.10 -9.91
N VAL A 89 -18.17 13.00 -10.18
CA VAL A 89 -16.80 12.63 -10.60
C VAL A 89 -15.98 12.01 -9.45
N TRP A 90 -16.34 12.28 -8.20
CA TRP A 90 -15.52 11.92 -7.04
C TRP A 90 -15.26 10.40 -6.86
N PRO A 91 -16.26 9.49 -6.94
CA PRO A 91 -16.02 8.05 -6.88
C PRO A 91 -15.08 7.53 -7.97
N TRP A 92 -15.18 8.08 -9.19
CA TRP A 92 -14.29 7.74 -10.30
C TRP A 92 -12.86 8.17 -10.01
N ALA A 93 -12.65 9.43 -9.59
CA ALA A 93 -11.35 9.94 -9.22
C ALA A 93 -10.70 9.11 -8.08
N LYS A 94 -11.50 8.76 -7.07
CA LYS A 94 -11.04 7.91 -5.95
C LYS A 94 -10.65 6.51 -6.42
N THR A 95 -11.46 5.89 -7.27
CA THR A 95 -11.19 4.53 -7.79
C THR A 95 -9.91 4.51 -8.63
N ILE A 96 -9.74 5.48 -9.53
CA ILE A 96 -8.52 5.64 -10.33
C ILE A 96 -7.30 5.83 -9.42
N SER A 97 -7.43 6.66 -8.37
CA SER A 97 -6.34 6.88 -7.42
C SER A 97 -5.91 5.59 -6.71
N VAL A 98 -6.85 4.75 -6.28
CA VAL A 98 -6.54 3.46 -5.64
C VAL A 98 -5.86 2.49 -6.61
N ILE A 99 -6.26 2.49 -7.89
CA ILE A 99 -5.61 1.69 -8.93
C ILE A 99 -4.16 2.15 -9.15
N LEU A 100 -3.93 3.47 -9.24
CA LEU A 100 -2.59 4.04 -9.37
C LEU A 100 -1.70 3.72 -8.16
N LEU A 101 -2.22 3.82 -6.94
CA LEU A 101 -1.51 3.43 -5.72
C LEU A 101 -1.16 1.94 -5.72
N THR A 102 -2.07 1.09 -6.21
CA THR A 102 -1.85 -0.35 -6.34
C THR A 102 -0.71 -0.63 -7.30
N TRP A 103 -0.73 0.01 -8.47
CA TRP A 103 0.37 -0.08 -9.43
C TRP A 103 1.70 0.37 -8.81
N PHE A 104 1.71 1.49 -8.10
CA PHE A 104 2.91 2.01 -7.44
C PHE A 104 3.44 1.07 -6.35
N HIS A 105 2.56 0.43 -5.56
CA HIS A 105 2.95 -0.61 -4.60
C HIS A 105 3.71 -1.75 -5.26
N TRP A 106 3.17 -2.27 -6.37
CA TRP A 106 3.82 -3.36 -7.10
C TRP A 106 5.16 -2.93 -7.69
N TRP A 107 5.25 -1.71 -8.20
CA TRP A 107 6.52 -1.15 -8.67
C TRP A 107 7.58 -1.11 -7.54
N LEU A 108 7.21 -0.64 -6.35
CA LEU A 108 8.11 -0.66 -5.18
C LEU A 108 8.48 -2.07 -4.74
N ALA A 109 7.55 -3.01 -4.81
CA ALA A 109 7.82 -4.41 -4.51
C ALA A 109 8.87 -5.03 -5.46
N GLN A 110 8.89 -4.62 -6.73
CA GLN A 110 9.94 -5.04 -7.68
C GLN A 110 11.28 -4.38 -7.34
N ARG A 111 11.31 -3.08 -7.05
CA ARG A 111 12.54 -2.37 -6.63
C ARG A 111 13.17 -3.00 -5.39
N ARG A 112 12.36 -3.37 -4.40
CA ARG A 112 12.84 -4.10 -3.21
C ARG A 112 13.52 -5.43 -3.56
N LYS A 113 13.03 -6.14 -4.58
CA LYS A 113 13.67 -7.39 -5.05
C LYS A 113 15.03 -7.11 -5.69
N GLU A 114 15.17 -6.01 -6.42
CA GLU A 114 16.44 -5.60 -7.02
C GLU A 114 17.48 -5.20 -5.95
N PHE A 115 17.07 -4.50 -4.89
CA PHE A 115 17.93 -4.26 -3.73
C PHE A 115 18.34 -5.58 -3.06
N ALA A 116 17.39 -6.51 -2.89
CA ALA A 116 17.69 -7.82 -2.31
C ALA A 116 18.66 -8.65 -3.16
N SER A 117 18.63 -8.52 -4.50
CA SER A 117 19.58 -9.19 -5.41
C SER A 117 20.86 -8.39 -5.68
N GLY A 118 21.01 -7.18 -5.13
CA GLY A 118 22.15 -6.31 -5.41
C GLY A 118 22.23 -5.80 -6.85
N THR A 119 21.14 -5.89 -7.61
CA THR A 119 21.07 -5.48 -9.03
C THR A 119 20.35 -4.14 -9.20
N ASN A 120 20.25 -3.35 -8.13
CA ASN A 120 19.66 -2.02 -8.22
C ASN A 120 20.54 -1.12 -9.10
N THR A 121 19.92 -0.49 -10.10
CA THR A 121 20.60 0.37 -11.09
C THR A 121 20.11 1.82 -11.05
N LEU A 122 19.12 2.13 -10.22
CA LEU A 122 18.52 3.45 -10.17
C LEU A 122 19.24 4.32 -9.13
N PRO A 123 19.74 5.50 -9.51
CA PRO A 123 20.21 6.48 -8.53
C PRO A 123 19.03 6.97 -7.66
N GLY A 124 19.37 7.48 -6.48
CA GLY A 124 18.46 8.15 -5.56
C GLY A 124 17.79 9.39 -6.15
#